data_AF-A0A096FD74-F1
#
_entry.id   AF-A0A096FD74-F1
#
_cell.length_a   1.000
_cell.length_b   1.000
_cell.length_c   1.000
_cell.angle_alpha   90.00
_cell.angle_beta   90.00
_cell.angle_gamma   90.00
#
_symmetry.space_group_name_H-M   'P 1'
#
loop_
_entity.id
_entity.type
_entity.pdbx_description
1 polymer ?
#
loop_
_entity_poly.entity_id
_entity_poly.type
_entity_poly.pdbx_seq_one_letter_code
_entity_poly.pdbx_strand_id
1 'polypeptide(L)' 'MFLELLRAMEQHNIKTLEAETFPFDKAAEAYTFFDKARHIGKVFIQRG' A
#
# COMPACT_ATOMS: atom_id res chain seq x y z
N MET A 1 18.06 8.99 5.38
CA MET A 1 16.78 8.38 5.83
C MET A 1 16.00 7.67 4.72
N PHE A 2 15.44 8.35 3.70
CA PHE A 2 14.66 7.66 2.66
C PHE A 2 15.49 6.67 1.81
N LEU A 3 16.67 7.08 1.35
CA LEU A 3 17.58 6.21 0.60
C LEU A 3 18.08 5.01 1.42
N GLU A 4 18.26 5.19 2.73
CA GLU A 4 18.69 4.11 3.63
C GLU A 4 17.56 3.09 3.81
N LEU A 5 16.31 3.56 3.91
CA LEU A 5 15.14 2.68 3.92
C LEU A 5 15.02 1.88 2.62
N LEU A 6 15.17 2.53 1.45
CA LEU A 6 15.12 1.83 0.17
C LEU A 6 16.20 0.74 0.08
N ARG A 7 17.44 1.08 0.46
CA ARG A 7 18.55 0.11 0.50
C ARG A 7 18.28 -1.05 1.46
N ALA A 8 17.75 -0.77 2.64
CA ALA A 8 17.39 -1.82 3.60
C ALA A 8 16.27 -2.73 3.05
N MET A 9 15.29 -2.16 2.35
CA MET A 9 14.22 -2.93 1.71
C MET A 9 14.78 -3.87 0.64
N GLU A 10 15.70 -3.40 -0.20
CA GLU A 10 16.36 -4.20 -1.23
C GLU A 10 17.24 -5.29 -0.60
N GLN A 11 18.11 -4.92 0.34
CA GLN A 11 19.07 -5.84 0.98
C GLN A 11 18.38 -6.96 1.77
N HIS A 12 17.26 -6.66 2.40
CA HIS A 12 16.54 -7.61 3.26
C HIS A 12 15.29 -8.18 2.58
N ASN A 13 15.07 -7.93 1.28
CA ASN A 13 13.90 -8.39 0.53
C ASN A 13 12.58 -8.05 1.25
N ILE A 14 12.50 -6.85 1.84
CA ILE A 14 11.31 -6.38 2.53
C ILE A 14 10.28 -6.03 1.47
N LYS A 15 9.28 -6.90 1.33
CA LYS A 15 8.18 -6.71 0.39
C LYS A 15 7.03 -5.99 1.07
N THR A 16 6.36 -5.13 0.31
CA THR A 16 5.07 -4.62 0.76
C THR A 16 4.05 -5.75 0.65
N LEU A 17 3.34 -6.03 1.74
CA LEU A 17 2.16 -6.88 1.69
C LEU A 17 1.02 -6.04 1.12
N GLU A 18 0.52 -6.41 -0.06
CA GLU A 18 -0.61 -5.75 -0.69
C GLU A 18 -1.92 -6.34 -0.15
N ALA A 19 -2.82 -5.48 0.31
CA ALA A 19 -4.13 -5.88 0.81
C ALA A 19 -5.20 -5.78 -0.28
N GLU A 20 -5.26 -4.63 -0.98
CA GLU A 20 -6.22 -4.35 -2.04
C GLU A 20 -5.73 -3.15 -2.88
N THR A 21 -6.09 -3.10 -4.16
CA THR A 21 -5.74 -2.01 -5.07
C THR A 21 -6.98 -1.40 -5.70
N PHE A 22 -7.17 -0.10 -5.52
CA PHE A 22 -8.31 0.64 -6.05
C PHE A 22 -7.86 1.53 -7.22
N PRO A 23 -8.66 1.66 -8.29
CA PRO A 23 -8.40 2.67 -9.30
C PRO A 23 -8.65 4.08 -8.72
N PHE A 24 -8.00 5.09 -9.29
CA PHE A 24 -8.00 6.46 -8.75
C PHE A 24 -9.41 7.07 -8.64
N ASP A 25 -10.29 6.79 -9.58
CA ASP A 25 -11.71 7.19 -9.57
C ASP A 25 -12.48 6.60 -8.38
N LYS A 26 -11.99 5.51 -7.78
CA LYS A 26 -12.55 4.85 -6.60
C LYS A 26 -11.74 5.07 -5.32
N ALA A 27 -10.90 6.11 -5.27
CA ALA A 27 -10.09 6.41 -4.10
C ALA A 27 -10.91 6.51 -2.79
N ALA A 28 -12.14 7.04 -2.84
CA ALA A 28 -13.03 7.11 -1.68
C ALA A 28 -13.41 5.72 -1.11
N GLU A 29 -13.55 4.71 -1.97
CA GLU A 29 -13.83 3.34 -1.56
C GLU A 29 -12.64 2.72 -0.82
N ALA A 30 -11.41 3.08 -1.22
CA ALA A 30 -10.18 2.65 -0.54
C ALA A 30 -10.13 3.12 0.92
N TYR A 31 -10.52 4.37 1.19
CA TYR A 31 -10.60 4.90 2.56
C TYR A 31 -11.69 4.21 3.37
N THR A 32 -12.84 3.92 2.75
CA THR A 32 -13.92 3.16 3.40
C THR A 32 -13.49 1.73 3.73
N PHE A 33 -12.69 1.10 2.86
CA PHE A 33 -12.11 -0.22 3.11
C PHE A 33 -11.09 -0.19 4.26
N PHE A 34 -10.25 0.84 4.30
CA PHE A 34 -9.29 1.07 5.37
C PHE A 34 -9.96 1.25 6.74
N ASP A 35 -10.98 2.10 6.81
CA ASP A 35 -11.74 2.43 8.04
C ASP A 35 -12.38 1.21 8.70
N LYS A 36 -12.79 0.22 7.91
CA LYS A 36 -13.36 -1.03 8.43
C LYS A 36 -12.33 -1.93 9.14
N ALA A 37 -11.04 -1.56 9.16
CA ALA A 37 -9.94 -2.33 9.74
C ALA A 37 -9.85 -3.79 9.24
N ARG A 38 -10.34 -4.05 8.02
CA ARG A 38 -10.36 -5.39 7.40
C ARG A 38 -9.11 -5.73 6.60
N HIS A 39 -8.13 -4.83 6.58
CA HIS A 39 -6.94 -4.97 5.75
C HIS A 39 -5.76 -5.51 6.57
N ILE A 40 -5.08 -6.53 6.03
CA ILE A 40 -3.74 -6.93 6.47
C ILE A 40 -2.80 -6.56 5.33
N GLY A 41 -1.97 -5.54 5.52
CA GLY A 41 -1.11 -4.99 4.46
C GLY A 41 -1.50 -3.57 4.05
N LYS A 42 -0.94 -3.11 2.93
CA LYS A 42 -1.16 -1.77 2.40
C LYS A 42 -2.27 -1.77 1.34
N VAL A 43 -3.08 -0.72 1.37
CA VAL A 43 -4.07 -0.42 0.32
C VAL A 43 -3.42 0.51 -0.70
N PHE A 44 -3.53 0.18 -1.97
CA PHE A 44 -2.95 0.96 -3.06
C PHE A 44 -4.03 1.71 -3.84
N ILE A 45 -3.67 2.89 -4.34
CA ILE A 45 -4.47 3.64 -5.31
C ILE A 45 -3.65 3.70 -6.60
N GLN A 46 -4.18 3.10 -7.67
CA GLN A 46 -3.53 3.05 -8.96
C GLN A 46 -4.13 4.11 -9.89
N ARG A 47 -3.26 4.90 -10.52
CA ARG A 47 -3.63 5.73 -11.66
C ARG A 47 -3.68 4.85 -12.90
N GLY A 48 -4.84 4.78 -13.55
CA GLY A 48 -5.02 4.17 -14.87
C GLY A 48 -4.33 4.98 -15.96
#